data_AF-A0A7J9MHX4-F1
#
_entry.id   AF-A0A7J9MHX4-F1
#
_cell.length_a   1.000
_cell.length_b   1.000
_cell.length_c   1.000
_cell.angle_alpha   90.00
_cell.angle_beta   90.00
_cell.angle_gamma   90.00
#
_symmetry.space_group_name_H-M   'P 1'
#
loop_
_entity.id
_entity.type
_entity.pdbx_description
1 polymer ?
#
loop_
_entity_poly.entity_id
_entity_poly.type
_entity_poly.pdbx_seq_one_letter_code
_entity_poly.pdbx_strand_id
1 'polypeptide(L)'
;MTSSAGLVSVCQALIGMEEADETAYQWLINTDNKLHKTVNKIARLYDDLSTNEAEEKRGLVSGTSCYMKQYGVTRQEAVEAYREMIEVAWKDMNEGCLKPMPVSSKIAVRALNVARLVLVLYKKDDGFTRPELSLKDAIAKVLIHPIPL
;
A
#
# COMPACT_ATOMS: atom_id res chain seq x y z
N MET A 1 -7.72 -9.83 5.35
CA MET A 1 -6.79 -8.69 5.52
C MET A 1 -7.58 -7.45 5.89
N THR A 2 -7.79 -7.20 7.18
CA THR A 2 -8.61 -6.07 7.68
C THR A 2 -7.78 -4.97 8.33
N SER A 3 -6.48 -5.19 8.57
CA SER A 3 -5.63 -4.32 9.39
C SER A 3 -4.59 -3.48 8.62
N SER A 4 -4.64 -3.36 7.29
CA SER A 4 -3.63 -2.59 6.54
C SER A 4 -3.88 -1.09 6.50
N ALA A 5 -5.06 -0.63 6.93
CA ALA A 5 -5.53 0.76 6.86
C ALA A 5 -5.53 1.40 5.45
N GLY A 6 -5.09 0.70 4.40
CA GLY A 6 -4.93 1.25 3.05
C GLY A 6 -6.22 1.87 2.52
N LEU A 7 -7.35 1.15 2.59
CA LEU A 7 -8.64 1.69 2.15
C LEU A 7 -9.08 2.90 2.97
N VAL A 8 -8.89 2.85 4.30
CA VAL A 8 -9.24 3.97 5.19
C VAL A 8 -8.45 5.22 4.81
N SER A 9 -7.16 5.07 4.50
CA SER A 9 -6.33 6.17 4.00
C SER A 9 -6.83 6.73 2.66
N VAL A 10 -7.36 5.89 1.77
CA VAL A 10 -8.00 6.38 0.54
C VAL A 10 -9.26 7.18 0.88
N CYS A 11 -10.15 6.66 1.73
CA CYS A 11 -11.36 7.39 2.15
C CYS A 11 -11.01 8.74 2.79
N GLN A 12 -9.99 8.79 3.65
CA GLN A 12 -9.51 10.04 4.24
C GLN A 12 -8.98 11.03 3.19
N ALA A 13 -8.27 10.53 2.17
CA ALA A 13 -7.78 11.36 1.08
C ALA A 13 -8.89 11.92 0.16
N LEU A 14 -10.12 11.38 0.26
CA LEU A 14 -11.29 11.92 -0.44
C LEU A 14 -11.99 13.05 0.35
N ILE A 15 -11.70 13.20 1.64
CA ILE A 15 -12.29 14.26 2.46
C ILE A 15 -11.82 15.61 1.92
N GLY A 16 -12.78 16.49 1.60
CA GLY A 16 -12.52 17.81 1.04
C GLY A 16 -12.40 17.85 -0.49
N MET A 17 -12.59 16.73 -1.20
CA MET A 17 -12.73 16.73 -2.66
C MET A 17 -14.19 16.96 -3.06
N GLU A 18 -14.43 17.93 -3.94
CA GLU A 18 -15.78 18.22 -4.46
C GLU A 18 -16.35 17.03 -5.24
N GLU A 19 -15.50 16.22 -5.88
CA GLU A 19 -15.92 15.04 -6.66
C GLU A 19 -16.20 13.79 -5.83
N ALA A 20 -15.97 13.83 -4.50
CA ALA A 20 -16.14 12.69 -3.60
C ALA A 20 -17.54 12.68 -2.98
N ASP A 21 -18.53 12.34 -3.80
CA ASP A 21 -19.91 12.14 -3.35
C ASP A 21 -20.16 10.74 -2.75
N GLU A 22 -21.39 10.48 -2.33
CA GLU A 22 -21.80 9.17 -1.78
C GLU A 22 -21.50 8.02 -2.75
N THR A 23 -21.69 8.23 -4.06
CA THR A 23 -21.43 7.20 -5.08
C THR A 23 -19.95 6.83 -5.12
N ALA A 24 -19.05 7.81 -4.99
CA ALA A 24 -17.62 7.58 -4.91
C ALA A 24 -17.23 6.74 -3.68
N TYR A 25 -17.79 7.04 -2.51
CA TYR A 25 -17.54 6.26 -1.29
C TYR A 25 -18.13 4.85 -1.38
N GLN A 26 -19.38 4.71 -1.83
CA GLN A 26 -20.04 3.41 -2.01
C GLN A 26 -19.25 2.52 -2.99
N TRP A 27 -18.79 3.08 -4.10
CA TRP A 27 -17.91 2.37 -5.04
C TRP A 27 -16.59 1.95 -4.39
N LEU A 28 -15.96 2.84 -3.61
CA LEU A 28 -14.67 2.56 -2.98
C LEU A 28 -14.76 1.49 -1.88
N ILE A 29 -15.81 1.52 -1.05
CA ILE A 29 -15.97 0.54 0.04
C ILE A 29 -16.55 -0.80 -0.44
N ASN A 30 -17.10 -0.87 -1.66
CA ASN A 30 -17.56 -2.10 -2.26
C ASN A 30 -16.39 -3.10 -2.37
N THR A 31 -16.54 -4.27 -1.75
CA THR A 31 -15.50 -5.31 -1.73
C THR A 31 -15.29 -5.97 -3.09
N ASP A 32 -16.22 -5.84 -4.04
CA ASP A 32 -16.05 -6.26 -5.43
C ASP A 32 -15.22 -5.27 -6.26
N ASN A 33 -15.00 -4.06 -5.75
CA ASN A 33 -14.09 -3.12 -6.38
C ASN A 33 -12.65 -3.64 -6.36
N LYS A 34 -12.06 -3.76 -7.54
CA LYS A 34 -10.67 -4.20 -7.69
C LYS A 34 -9.69 -3.28 -6.95
N LEU A 35 -9.89 -1.96 -6.99
CA LEU A 35 -9.01 -1.01 -6.28
C LEU A 35 -9.09 -1.16 -4.76
N HIS A 36 -10.28 -1.46 -4.21
CA HIS A 36 -10.45 -1.74 -2.78
C HIS A 36 -9.55 -2.89 -2.34
N LYS A 37 -9.68 -4.04 -3.03
CA LYS A 37 -8.92 -5.25 -2.72
C LYS A 37 -7.42 -5.01 -2.88
N THR A 38 -7.04 -4.35 -3.96
CA THR A 38 -5.64 -4.20 -4.34
C THR A 38 -4.89 -3.19 -3.47
N VAL A 39 -5.47 -2.05 -3.10
CA VAL A 39 -4.84 -1.09 -2.16
C VAL A 39 -4.51 -1.80 -0.84
N ASN A 40 -5.47 -2.53 -0.28
CA ASN A 40 -5.28 -3.22 0.99
C ASN A 40 -4.22 -4.31 0.91
N LYS A 41 -4.19 -5.05 -0.22
CA LYS A 41 -3.19 -6.11 -0.48
C LYS A 41 -1.78 -5.53 -0.62
N ILE A 42 -1.60 -4.47 -1.41
CA ILE A 42 -0.31 -3.77 -1.56
C ILE A 42 0.17 -3.28 -0.19
N ALA A 43 -0.69 -2.56 0.55
CA ALA A 43 -0.36 -2.04 1.88
C ALA A 43 0.12 -3.15 2.84
N ARG A 44 -0.63 -4.26 2.93
CA ARG A 44 -0.28 -5.37 3.81
C ARG A 44 1.01 -6.07 3.41
N LEU A 45 1.18 -6.38 2.12
CA LEU A 45 2.35 -7.13 1.66
C LEU A 45 3.65 -6.35 1.84
N TYR A 46 3.66 -5.04 1.56
CA TYR A 46 4.84 -4.21 1.79
C TYR A 46 5.17 -4.06 3.27
N ASP A 47 4.16 -3.86 4.12
CA ASP A 47 4.31 -3.76 5.57
C ASP A 47 4.94 -5.04 6.12
N ASP A 48 4.30 -6.20 5.93
CA ASP A 48 4.78 -7.50 6.42
C ASP A 48 6.19 -7.82 5.88
N LEU A 49 6.47 -7.49 4.62
CA LEU A 49 7.80 -7.74 4.03
C LEU A 49 8.89 -6.87 4.66
N SER A 50 8.57 -5.64 5.06
CA SER A 50 9.56 -4.69 5.58
C SER A 50 9.74 -4.79 7.09
N THR A 51 8.70 -5.20 7.81
CA THR A 51 8.69 -5.23 9.28
C THR A 51 8.94 -6.62 9.86
N ASN A 52 8.91 -7.70 9.06
CA ASN A 52 8.90 -9.08 9.57
C ASN A 52 9.96 -9.38 10.65
N GLU A 53 11.22 -8.98 10.45
CA GLU A 53 12.29 -9.27 11.40
C GLU A 53 12.12 -8.48 12.70
N ALA A 54 11.65 -7.24 12.59
CA ALA A 54 11.37 -6.39 13.75
C ALA A 54 10.16 -6.90 14.54
N GLU A 55 9.13 -7.40 13.85
CA GLU A 55 7.97 -8.04 14.47
C GLU A 55 8.36 -9.34 15.19
N GLU A 56 9.17 -10.19 14.56
CA GLU A 56 9.65 -11.44 15.18
C GLU A 56 10.50 -11.16 16.42
N LYS A 57 11.40 -10.17 16.38
CA LYS A 57 12.20 -9.74 17.55
C LYS A 57 11.32 -9.26 18.71
N ARG A 58 10.11 -8.77 18.43
CA ARG A 58 9.11 -8.39 19.43
C ARG A 58 8.22 -9.54 19.88
N GLY A 59 8.41 -10.75 19.36
CA GLY A 59 7.57 -11.91 19.64
C GLY A 59 6.22 -11.88 18.91
N LEU A 60 6.11 -11.09 17.83
CA LEU A 60 4.90 -10.99 17.01
C LEU A 60 5.02 -11.89 15.77
N VAL A 61 3.87 -12.25 15.20
CA VAL A 61 3.77 -13.07 14.00
C VAL A 61 3.41 -12.18 12.82
N SER A 62 4.31 -12.10 11.84
CA SER A 62 4.07 -11.40 10.57
C SER A 62 3.38 -12.30 9.55
N GLY A 63 2.80 -11.71 8.50
CA GLY A 63 2.27 -12.48 7.37
C GLY A 63 3.31 -13.39 6.72
N THR A 64 4.57 -12.96 6.64
CA THR A 64 5.65 -13.79 6.06
C THR A 64 5.92 -15.04 6.89
N SER A 65 5.88 -14.92 8.23
CA SER A 65 6.01 -16.05 9.16
C SER A 65 4.84 -17.03 9.02
N CYS A 66 3.61 -16.52 8.84
CA CYS A 66 2.44 -17.35 8.52
C CYS A 66 2.63 -18.11 7.20
N TYR A 67 3.15 -17.45 6.16
CA TYR A 67 3.41 -18.08 4.87
C TYR A 67 4.44 -19.22 4.98
N MET A 68 5.57 -18.97 5.66
CA MET A 68 6.58 -19.99 5.93
C MET A 68 5.98 -21.21 6.64
N LYS A 69 5.18 -20.99 7.68
CA LYS A 69 4.55 -22.06 8.44
C LYS A 69 3.53 -22.84 7.61
N GLN A 70 2.73 -22.16 6.78
CA GLN A 70 1.69 -22.78 5.98
C GLN A 70 2.26 -23.66 4.86
N TYR A 71 3.32 -23.19 4.20
CA TYR A 71 3.88 -23.87 3.03
C TYR A 71 5.15 -24.67 3.33
N GLY A 72 5.67 -24.62 4.56
CA GLY A 72 6.90 -25.32 4.95
C GLY A 72 8.16 -24.80 4.26
N VAL A 73 8.15 -23.53 3.84
CA VAL A 73 9.21 -22.91 3.04
C VAL A 73 10.17 -22.08 3.89
N THR A 74 11.34 -21.80 3.34
CA THR A 74 12.33 -20.90 3.94
C THR A 74 11.85 -19.45 3.94
N ARG A 75 12.51 -18.60 4.74
CA ARG A 75 12.27 -17.15 4.74
C ARG A 75 12.50 -16.54 3.35
N GLN A 76 13.56 -16.97 2.66
CA GLN A 76 13.89 -16.43 1.33
C GLN A 76 12.79 -16.75 0.31
N GLU A 77 12.28 -17.98 0.30
CA GLU A 77 11.17 -18.38 -0.57
C GLU A 77 9.87 -17.63 -0.22
N ALA A 78 9.59 -17.40 1.07
CA ALA A 78 8.44 -16.59 1.47
C ALA A 78 8.58 -15.12 1.02
N VAL A 79 9.78 -14.53 1.13
CA VAL A 79 10.07 -13.18 0.64
C VAL A 79 9.85 -13.09 -0.87
N GLU A 80 10.32 -14.09 -1.64
CA GLU A 80 10.12 -14.11 -3.09
C GLU A 80 8.64 -14.23 -3.46
N ALA A 81 7.91 -15.13 -2.81
CA ALA A 81 6.46 -15.25 -2.99
C ALA A 81 5.73 -13.94 -2.69
N TYR A 82 6.16 -13.19 -1.67
CA TYR A 82 5.60 -11.86 -1.37
C TYR A 82 5.88 -10.85 -2.48
N ARG A 83 7.09 -10.86 -3.07
CA ARG A 83 7.42 -10.01 -4.22
C ARG A 83 6.54 -10.32 -5.41
N GLU A 84 6.36 -11.59 -5.74
CA GLU A 84 5.45 -12.02 -6.82
C GLU A 84 3.99 -11.58 -6.54
N MET A 85 3.51 -11.74 -5.31
CA MET A 85 2.17 -11.30 -4.91
C MET A 85 1.99 -9.78 -5.01
N ILE A 86 3.03 -9.00 -4.72
CA ILE A 86 3.07 -7.55 -4.91
C ILE A 86 3.01 -7.20 -6.39
N GLU A 87 3.77 -7.88 -7.25
CA GLU A 87 3.74 -7.64 -8.71
C GLU A 87 2.35 -7.91 -9.30
N VAL A 88 1.73 -9.01 -8.91
CA VAL A 88 0.34 -9.33 -9.29
C VAL A 88 -0.61 -8.23 -8.81
N ALA A 89 -0.48 -7.79 -7.56
CA ALA A 89 -1.29 -6.71 -7.03
C ALA A 89 -1.08 -5.40 -7.82
N TRP A 90 0.13 -5.06 -8.25
CA TRP A 90 0.36 -3.90 -9.11
C TRP A 90 -0.28 -4.03 -10.49
N LYS A 91 -0.27 -5.22 -11.11
CA LYS A 91 -1.00 -5.47 -12.36
C LYS A 91 -2.50 -5.27 -12.16
N ASP A 92 -3.04 -5.78 -11.05
CA ASP A 92 -4.44 -5.61 -10.69
C ASP A 92 -4.82 -4.13 -10.44
N MET A 93 -3.92 -3.36 -9.82
CA MET A 93 -4.08 -1.92 -9.58
C MET A 93 -4.17 -1.16 -10.91
N ASN A 94 -3.26 -1.49 -11.83
CA ASN A 94 -3.20 -0.86 -13.14
C ASN A 94 -4.44 -1.17 -13.97
N GLU A 95 -4.89 -2.42 -13.99
CA GLU A 95 -6.13 -2.83 -14.68
C GLU A 95 -7.35 -2.14 -14.07
N GLY A 96 -7.45 -2.08 -12.74
CA GLY A 96 -8.54 -1.39 -12.04
C GLY A 96 -8.59 0.12 -12.28
N CYS A 97 -7.52 0.72 -12.82
CA CYS A 97 -7.48 2.13 -13.21
C CYS A 97 -7.83 2.38 -14.69
N LEU A 98 -8.08 1.33 -15.48
CA LEU A 98 -8.49 1.46 -16.89
C LEU A 98 -9.93 1.96 -17.00
N LYS A 99 -10.21 2.72 -18.07
CA LYS A 99 -11.55 3.23 -18.38
C LYS A 99 -12.38 2.19 -19.14
N PRO A 100 -13.73 2.23 -19.06
CA PRO A 100 -14.54 3.16 -18.27
C PRO A 100 -14.58 2.80 -16.78
N MET A 101 -14.72 3.80 -15.92
CA MET A 101 -14.91 3.62 -14.47
C MET A 101 -16.22 4.28 -14.02
N PRO A 102 -16.86 3.76 -12.97
CA PRO A 102 -18.11 4.33 -12.43
C PRO A 102 -17.88 5.63 -11.64
N VAL A 103 -16.63 6.04 -11.43
CA VAL A 103 -16.24 7.27 -10.74
C VAL A 103 -15.29 8.12 -11.58
N SER A 104 -15.10 9.37 -11.18
CA SER A 104 -14.13 10.26 -11.84
C SER A 104 -12.69 9.72 -11.69
N SER A 105 -11.85 9.98 -12.69
CA SER A 105 -10.43 9.64 -12.62
C SER A 105 -9.70 10.30 -11.43
N LYS A 106 -10.23 11.44 -10.93
CA LYS A 106 -9.70 12.13 -9.75
C LYS A 106 -9.89 11.33 -8.47
N ILE A 107 -10.97 10.54 -8.36
CA ILE A 107 -11.21 9.62 -7.23
C ILE A 107 -10.28 8.41 -7.33
N ALA A 108 -10.28 7.72 -8.47
CA ALA A 108 -9.48 6.51 -8.63
C ALA A 108 -7.97 6.74 -8.48
N VAL A 109 -7.46 7.89 -8.92
CA VAL A 109 -6.03 8.21 -8.75
C VAL A 109 -5.64 8.36 -7.27
N ARG A 110 -6.58 8.63 -6.35
CA ARG A 110 -6.27 8.65 -4.91
C ARG A 110 -5.92 7.26 -4.41
N ALA A 111 -6.65 6.23 -4.82
CA ALA A 111 -6.33 4.84 -4.49
C ALA A 111 -4.94 4.44 -5.04
N LEU A 112 -4.66 4.78 -6.30
CA LEU A 112 -3.35 4.56 -6.91
C LEU A 112 -2.22 5.29 -6.17
N ASN A 113 -2.44 6.54 -5.76
CA ASN A 113 -1.43 7.33 -5.07
C ASN A 113 -1.19 6.84 -3.63
N VAL A 114 -2.20 6.32 -2.94
CA VAL A 114 -2.01 5.64 -1.65
C VAL A 114 -1.16 4.38 -1.82
N ALA A 115 -1.41 3.57 -2.86
CA ALA A 115 -0.57 2.41 -3.16
C ALA A 115 0.89 2.82 -3.49
N ARG A 116 1.08 3.92 -4.22
CA ARG A 116 2.42 4.48 -4.50
C ARG A 116 3.10 5.00 -3.24
N LEU A 117 2.34 5.63 -2.34
CA LEU A 117 2.85 6.09 -1.05
C LEU A 117 3.38 4.90 -0.24
N VAL A 118 2.62 3.81 -0.13
CA VAL A 118 3.07 2.57 0.54
C VAL A 118 4.39 2.10 -0.08
N LEU A 119 4.48 2.01 -1.41
CA LEU A 119 5.73 1.63 -2.07
C LEU A 119 6.89 2.55 -1.67
N VAL A 120 6.69 3.87 -1.60
CA VAL A 120 7.74 4.81 -1.20
C VAL A 120 8.13 4.62 0.27
N LEU A 121 7.16 4.47 1.17
CA LEU A 121 7.38 4.28 2.60
C LEU A 121 8.19 3.02 2.91
N TYR A 122 7.93 1.93 2.18
CA TYR A 122 8.49 0.61 2.44
C TYR A 122 9.52 0.16 1.39
N LYS A 123 9.99 1.05 0.51
CA LYS A 123 10.85 0.69 -0.64
C LYS A 123 12.16 0.01 -0.24
N LYS A 124 12.74 0.45 0.88
CA LYS A 124 14.06 0.01 1.35
C LYS A 124 14.01 -0.64 2.73
N ASP A 125 13.19 -0.07 3.61
CA ASP A 125 13.00 -0.47 5.00
C ASP A 125 11.67 0.16 5.46
N ASP A 126 11.28 -0.05 6.72
CA ASP A 126 10.16 0.64 7.39
C ASP A 126 10.44 2.14 7.58
N GLY A 127 10.29 2.89 6.49
CA GLY A 127 10.44 4.35 6.46
C GLY A 127 9.27 5.10 7.08
N PHE A 128 8.16 4.42 7.38
CA PHE A 128 7.02 5.03 8.05
C PHE A 128 7.31 5.21 9.53
N THR A 129 7.75 4.15 10.22
CA THR A 129 8.11 4.22 11.64
C THR A 129 9.49 4.84 11.84
N ARG A 130 10.43 4.57 10.92
CA ARG A 130 11.84 4.98 11.01
C ARG A 130 12.25 5.80 9.78
N PRO A 131 11.74 7.03 9.64
CA PRO A 131 11.97 7.86 8.46
C PRO A 131 13.45 8.15 8.19
N GLU A 132 14.30 8.13 9.22
CA GLU A 132 15.76 8.26 9.10
C GLU A 132 16.41 7.18 8.23
N LEU A 133 15.79 6.01 8.06
CA LEU A 133 16.35 4.90 7.29
C LEU A 133 16.13 5.03 5.78
N SER A 134 15.03 5.66 5.35
CA SER A 134 14.65 5.65 3.94
C SER A 134 13.84 6.86 3.42
N LEU A 135 13.24 7.66 4.30
CA LEU A 135 12.28 8.71 3.90
C LEU A 135 12.74 10.15 4.16
N LYS A 136 13.65 10.38 5.12
CA LYS A 136 14.13 11.70 5.55
C LYS A 136 14.61 12.57 4.38
N ASP A 137 15.41 12.00 3.49
CA ASP A 137 15.95 12.72 2.32
C ASP A 137 14.86 13.11 1.33
N ALA A 138 13.85 12.25 1.14
CA ALA A 138 12.73 12.53 0.26
C ALA A 138 11.85 13.66 0.82
N ILE A 139 11.59 13.65 2.13
CA ILE A 139 10.87 14.72 2.83
C ILE A 139 11.62 16.05 2.65
N ALA A 140 12.93 16.07 2.91
CA ALA A 140 13.73 17.28 2.78
C ALA A 140 13.68 17.86 1.35
N LYS A 141 13.83 17.00 0.33
CA LYS A 141 13.80 17.42 -1.08
C LYS A 141 12.44 17.90 -1.56
N VAL A 142 11.34 17.36 -1.03
CA VAL A 142 9.98 17.68 -1.50
C VAL A 142 9.37 18.85 -0.73
N LEU A 143 9.67 18.98 0.57
CA LEU A 143 8.95 19.88 1.48
C LEU A 143 9.81 20.98 2.13
N ILE A 144 11.15 20.87 2.09
CA ILE A 144 12.04 21.81 2.81
C ILE A 144 12.91 22.59 1.82
N HIS A 145 13.56 21.90 0.90
CA HIS A 145 14.53 22.50 0.00
C HIS A 145 13.87 22.88 -1.32
N PRO A 146 13.84 24.18 -1.68
CA PRO A 146 13.36 24.59 -2.99
C PRO A 146 14.31 24.08 -4.08
N ILE A 147 13.77 23.87 -5.28
CA ILE A 147 14.58 23.57 -6.47
C ILE A 147 15.38 24.84 -6.80
N PRO A 148 16.73 24.77 -6.84
CA PRO A 148 17.53 25.90 -7.31
C PRO A 148 17.16 26.25 -8.75
N LEU A 149 16.96 27.53 -9.02
CA LEU A 149 16.69 28.05 -10.36
C LEU A 149 17.98 28.27 -11.15
#